data_AF-A0A8H5PNJ2-F1
#
_entry.id   AF-A0A8H5PNJ2-F1
#
_cell.length_a   1.000
_cell.length_b   1.000
_cell.length_c   1.000
_cell.angle_alpha   90.00
_cell.angle_beta   90.00
_cell.angle_gamma   90.00
#
_symmetry.space_group_name_H-M   'P 1'
#
loop_
_entity.id
_entity.type
_entity.pdbx_description
1 polymer ?
#
loop_
_entity_poly.entity_id
_entity_poly.type
_entity_poly.pdbx_seq_one_letter_code
_entity_poly.pdbx_strand_id
1 'polypeptide(L)'
;MEITRCEVCNSDTHPISMCLRLLEGSSVGECPFCASSQHDIGGCPGFTRMDLTQQVQVLVADRAGLPPLGKGFPWWDYLHRWMNDPVSGNKILSGFPWSESFTNEITSREGGRYVKRLQDVFDKDFDRSLLPVDESTRTINGVYTNLWCPANVRGWVERAELSNQ
;
A
#
# COMPACT_ATOMS: atom_id res chain seq x y z
N MET A 1 15.10 -16.71 -6.20
CA MET A 1 14.54 -16.10 -4.98
C MET A 1 13.77 -17.19 -4.29
N GLU A 2 14.19 -17.59 -3.08
CA GLU A 2 13.33 -18.42 -2.23
C GLU A 2 12.04 -17.63 -1.98
N ILE A 3 10.88 -18.23 -2.29
CA ILE A 3 9.61 -17.63 -1.92
C ILE A 3 9.47 -17.87 -0.42
N THR A 4 9.84 -16.88 0.37
CA THR A 4 9.53 -16.86 1.79
C THR A 4 8.00 -16.89 1.93
N ARG A 5 7.50 -17.87 2.68
CA ARG A 5 6.08 -18.01 3.02
C ARG A 5 5.48 -16.65 3.38
N CYS A 6 4.35 -16.30 2.77
CA CYS A 6 3.61 -15.09 3.09
C CYS A 6 3.07 -15.18 4.51
N GLU A 7 3.58 -14.35 5.42
CA GLU A 7 3.21 -14.39 6.84
C GLU A 7 1.78 -13.89 7.10
N VAL A 8 1.22 -13.09 6.18
CA VAL A 8 -0.15 -12.57 6.25
C VAL A 8 -1.20 -13.67 6.01
N CYS A 9 -1.01 -14.47 4.95
CA CYS A 9 -2.01 -15.45 4.51
C CYS A 9 -1.55 -16.90 4.59
N ASN A 10 -0.30 -17.15 5.01
CA ASN A 10 0.36 -18.45 5.11
C ASN A 10 0.54 -19.20 3.79
N SER A 11 0.55 -18.49 2.65
CA SER A 11 0.80 -19.10 1.34
C SER A 11 2.29 -19.16 1.01
N ASP A 12 2.72 -20.23 0.34
CA ASP A 12 4.08 -20.38 -0.19
C ASP A 12 4.19 -19.96 -1.67
N THR A 13 3.12 -19.41 -2.24
CA THR A 13 3.03 -19.03 -3.67
C THR A 13 3.50 -17.61 -3.96
N HIS A 14 3.52 -16.73 -2.97
CA HIS A 14 3.87 -15.32 -3.13
C HIS A 14 4.57 -14.76 -1.89
N PRO A 15 5.42 -13.73 -2.04
CA PRO A 15 5.96 -12.98 -0.91
C PRO A 15 4.93 -12.01 -0.33
N ILE A 16 5.15 -11.54 0.90
CA ILE A 16 4.25 -10.57 1.58
C ILE A 16 3.93 -9.33 0.72
N SER A 17 4.90 -8.85 -0.07
CA SER A 17 4.73 -7.71 -0.96
C SER A 17 3.70 -7.95 -2.07
N MET A 18 3.37 -9.19 -2.43
CA MET A 18 2.35 -9.51 -3.44
C MET A 18 1.02 -9.99 -2.81
N CYS A 19 0.89 -9.94 -1.48
CA CYS A 19 -0.32 -10.35 -0.81
C CYS A 19 -1.44 -9.29 -0.97
N LEU A 20 -2.58 -9.70 -1.53
CA LEU A 20 -3.78 -8.88 -1.64
C LEU A 20 -4.49 -8.67 -0.29
N ARG A 21 -4.09 -9.45 0.73
CA ARG A 21 -4.61 -9.38 2.10
C ARG A 21 -3.66 -8.62 3.03
N LEU A 22 -2.69 -7.87 2.50
CA LEU A 22 -1.61 -7.25 3.27
C LEU A 22 -2.07 -6.41 4.48
N LEU A 23 -3.27 -5.80 4.39
CA LEU A 23 -3.84 -5.00 5.48
C LEU A 23 -4.64 -5.82 6.51
N GLU A 24 -4.80 -7.14 6.31
CA GLU A 24 -5.40 -8.05 7.27
C GLU A 24 -4.33 -8.70 8.16
N GLY A 25 -4.70 -9.06 9.39
CA GLY A 25 -3.91 -9.94 10.27
C GLY A 25 -2.98 -9.22 11.27
N SER A 26 -2.20 -10.03 11.99
CA SER A 26 -1.26 -9.59 13.03
C SER A 26 -0.01 -8.86 12.48
N SER A 27 0.25 -9.01 11.19
CA SER A 27 1.28 -8.28 10.43
C SER A 27 1.01 -6.78 10.31
N VAL A 28 -0.16 -6.30 10.74
CA VAL A 28 -0.48 -4.86 10.87
C VAL A 28 0.48 -4.15 11.85
N GLY A 29 1.26 -4.89 12.66
CA GLY A 29 2.30 -4.34 13.54
C GLY A 29 3.74 -4.54 13.08
N GLU A 30 4.00 -5.24 11.96
CA GLU A 30 5.35 -5.55 11.50
C GLU A 30 5.73 -4.71 10.27
N CYS A 31 6.94 -4.18 10.29
CA CYS A 31 7.47 -3.40 9.18
C CYS A 31 7.61 -4.27 7.93
N PRO A 32 6.95 -3.95 6.80
CA PRO A 32 6.98 -4.78 5.59
C PRO A 32 8.35 -4.83 4.91
N PHE A 33 9.31 -3.99 5.32
CA PHE A 33 10.67 -3.96 4.78
C PHE A 33 11.66 -4.87 5.52
N CYS A 34 11.42 -5.17 6.80
CA CYS A 34 12.37 -5.92 7.63
C CYS A 34 11.72 -6.90 8.62
N ALA A 35 10.39 -7.05 8.57
CA ALA A 35 9.58 -7.87 9.47
C ALA A 35 9.74 -7.55 10.97
N SER A 36 10.23 -6.36 11.32
CA SER A 36 10.35 -5.94 12.71
C SER A 36 9.02 -5.42 13.25
N SER A 37 8.61 -5.88 14.43
CA SER A 37 7.46 -5.34 15.16
C SER A 37 7.78 -4.11 16.02
N GLN A 38 9.04 -3.64 16.01
CA GLN A 38 9.48 -2.52 16.86
C GLN A 38 9.25 -1.14 16.24
N HIS A 39 9.00 -1.08 14.93
CA HIS A 39 8.81 0.17 14.21
C HIS A 39 7.86 -0.03 13.03
N ASP A 40 7.24 1.07 12.60
CA ASP A 40 6.52 1.15 11.35
C ASP A 40 7.47 1.43 10.17
N ILE A 41 6.91 1.62 8.98
CA ILE A 41 7.68 1.97 7.77
C ILE A 41 8.51 3.24 7.98
N GLY A 42 7.97 4.26 8.66
CA GLY A 42 8.63 5.54 8.89
C GLY A 42 9.85 5.43 9.80
N GLY A 43 9.83 4.50 10.76
CA GLY A 43 10.96 4.19 11.64
C GLY A 43 11.98 3.18 11.07
N CYS A 44 11.71 2.59 9.90
CA CYS A 44 12.56 1.53 9.36
C CYS A 44 13.90 2.08 8.83
N PRO A 45 15.06 1.60 9.32
CA PRO A 45 16.36 2.02 8.80
C PRO A 45 16.57 1.74 7.31
N GLY A 46 15.96 0.66 6.80
CA GLY A 46 16.01 0.32 5.37
C GLY A 46 15.27 1.34 4.51
N PHE A 47 14.11 1.80 4.97
CA PHE A 47 13.27 2.78 4.27
C PHE A 47 13.80 4.22 4.42
N THR A 48 14.26 4.60 5.61
CA THR A 48 14.75 5.97 5.88
C THR A 48 16.08 6.29 5.20
N ARG A 49 16.87 5.27 4.83
CA ARG A 49 18.10 5.43 4.03
C ARG A 49 17.84 5.59 2.53
N MET A 50 16.64 5.28 2.06
CA MET A 50 16.26 5.47 0.66
C MET A 50 16.12 6.96 0.34
N ASP A 51 16.49 7.35 -0.87
CA ASP A 51 16.12 8.67 -1.37
C ASP A 51 14.61 8.75 -1.67
N LEU A 52 14.09 9.96 -1.89
CA LEU A 52 12.66 10.17 -2.11
C LEU A 52 12.13 9.42 -3.34
N THR A 53 12.95 9.25 -4.38
CA THR A 53 12.56 8.50 -5.59
C THR A 53 12.42 7.02 -5.30
N GLN A 54 13.36 6.45 -4.54
CA GLN A 54 13.32 5.06 -4.07
C GLN A 54 12.12 4.83 -3.14
N GLN A 55 11.83 5.77 -2.24
CA GLN A 55 10.66 5.71 -1.36
C GLN A 55 9.35 5.69 -2.16
N VAL A 56 9.21 6.55 -3.16
CA VAL A 56 8.02 6.55 -4.05
C VAL A 56 7.96 5.29 -4.91
N GLN A 57 9.10 4.76 -5.37
CA GLN A 57 9.13 3.49 -6.10
C GLN A 57 8.48 2.37 -5.29
N VAL A 58 8.93 2.17 -4.05
CA VAL A 58 8.45 1.06 -3.20
C VAL A 58 7.04 1.28 -2.65
N LEU A 59 6.66 2.53 -2.38
CA LEU A 59 5.35 2.86 -1.81
C LEU A 59 4.24 2.96 -2.86
N VAL A 60 4.58 3.35 -4.10
CA VAL A 60 3.60 3.73 -5.12
C VAL A 60 3.72 2.86 -6.35
N ALA A 61 4.85 2.92 -7.06
CA ALA A 61 4.99 2.26 -8.36
C ALA A 61 4.95 0.73 -8.24
N ASP A 62 5.69 0.18 -7.28
CA ASP A 62 5.71 -1.27 -7.00
C ASP A 62 4.38 -1.76 -6.45
N ARG A 63 3.53 -0.84 -5.97
CA ARG A 63 2.20 -1.09 -5.41
C ARG A 63 1.06 -0.78 -6.37
N ALA A 64 1.34 -0.38 -7.61
CA ALA A 64 0.29 -0.06 -8.57
C ALA A 64 -0.69 -1.25 -8.75
N GLY A 65 -1.97 -1.02 -8.47
CA GLY A 65 -3.02 -2.05 -8.54
C GLY A 65 -3.04 -3.05 -7.37
N LEU A 66 -2.33 -2.76 -6.27
CA LEU A 66 -2.23 -3.62 -5.10
C LEU A 66 -2.54 -2.84 -3.81
N PRO A 67 -2.78 -3.52 -2.67
CA PRO A 67 -2.90 -2.86 -1.37
C PRO A 67 -1.70 -1.96 -1.03
N PRO A 68 -1.90 -0.84 -0.31
CA PRO A 68 -0.81 0.01 0.14
C PRO A 68 0.07 -0.74 1.17
N LEU A 69 1.32 -0.32 1.28
CA LEU A 69 2.22 -0.83 2.32
C LEU A 69 1.87 -0.17 3.66
N GLY A 70 1.37 -0.96 4.60
CA GLY A 70 1.07 -0.51 5.95
C GLY A 70 -0.28 0.19 6.05
N LYS A 71 -1.03 -0.15 7.11
CA LYS A 71 -2.29 0.50 7.44
C LYS A 71 -2.02 1.88 8.01
N GLY A 72 -2.67 2.90 7.47
CA GLY A 72 -2.56 4.29 7.87
C GLY A 72 -1.26 4.99 7.48
N PHE A 73 -0.38 4.35 6.69
CA PHE A 73 0.86 4.96 6.26
C PHE A 73 0.61 5.91 5.07
N PRO A 74 1.00 7.20 5.16
CA PRO A 74 0.59 8.23 4.20
C PRO A 74 1.47 8.23 2.94
N TRP A 75 1.41 7.17 2.13
CA TRP A 75 2.21 7.05 0.90
C TRP A 75 1.98 8.19 -0.10
N TRP A 76 0.78 8.78 -0.10
CA TRP A 76 0.43 9.93 -0.94
C TRP A 76 1.21 11.20 -0.56
N ASP A 77 1.67 11.32 0.69
CA ASP A 77 2.55 12.41 1.13
C ASP A 77 3.89 12.39 0.40
N TYR A 78 4.50 11.20 0.35
CA TYR A 78 5.76 10.98 -0.37
C TYR A 78 5.61 11.23 -1.86
N LEU A 79 4.50 10.75 -2.45
CA LEU A 79 4.19 11.00 -3.86
C LEU A 79 4.11 12.49 -4.17
N HIS A 80 3.40 13.28 -3.36
CA HIS A 80 3.30 14.71 -3.58
C HIS A 80 4.62 15.42 -3.41
N ARG A 81 5.40 15.10 -2.37
CA ARG A 81 6.74 15.66 -2.17
C ARG A 81 7.63 15.39 -3.39
N TRP A 82 7.56 14.18 -3.93
CA TRP A 82 8.31 13.78 -5.12
C TRP A 82 7.84 14.51 -6.38
N MET A 83 6.53 14.67 -6.60
CA MET A 83 6.02 15.44 -7.75
C MET A 83 6.40 16.93 -7.71
N ASN A 84 6.68 17.47 -6.51
CA ASN A 84 7.08 18.86 -6.32
C ASN A 84 8.61 19.03 -6.20
N ASP A 85 9.39 17.95 -6.27
CA ASP A 85 10.84 18.03 -6.21
C ASP A 85 11.41 18.26 -7.64
N PRO A 86 12.14 19.38 -7.86
CA PRO A 86 12.65 19.77 -9.17
C PRO A 86 13.66 18.77 -9.76
N VAL A 87 14.22 17.85 -8.95
CA VAL A 87 15.23 16.86 -9.37
C VAL A 87 14.60 15.51 -9.75
N SER A 88 13.32 15.29 -9.42
CA SER A 88 12.66 13.98 -9.51
C SER A 88 12.42 13.44 -10.92
N GLY A 89 12.77 14.20 -11.96
CA GLY A 89 12.94 13.70 -13.31
C GLY A 89 11.72 12.99 -13.88
N ASN A 90 10.55 13.65 -13.89
CA ASN A 90 9.37 13.34 -14.72
C ASN A 90 9.09 11.86 -15.03
N LYS A 91 9.22 10.95 -14.06
CA LYS A 91 8.87 9.54 -14.31
C LYS A 91 7.35 9.40 -14.34
N ILE A 92 6.85 8.72 -15.37
CA ILE A 92 5.44 8.37 -15.47
C ILE A 92 5.21 7.16 -14.56
N LEU A 93 4.36 7.32 -13.55
CA LEU A 93 3.90 6.20 -12.74
C LEU A 93 2.89 5.38 -13.55
N SER A 94 3.07 4.06 -13.56
CA SER A 94 2.18 3.12 -14.27
C SER A 94 0.82 2.95 -13.58
N GLY A 95 0.69 3.40 -12.34
CA GLY A 95 -0.54 3.38 -11.55
C GLY A 95 -0.27 3.70 -10.08
N PHE A 96 -1.28 3.50 -9.25
CA PHE A 96 -1.25 3.81 -7.82
C PHE A 96 -1.69 2.60 -6.99
N PRO A 97 -1.28 2.52 -5.72
CA PRO A 97 -1.86 1.58 -4.77
C PRO A 97 -3.36 1.78 -4.67
N TRP A 98 -4.07 0.70 -4.34
CA TRP A 98 -5.43 0.81 -3.85
C TRP A 98 -5.47 1.70 -2.60
N SER A 99 -6.63 2.31 -2.38
CA SER A 99 -7.00 2.90 -1.10
C SER A 99 -7.17 1.80 -0.05
N GLU A 100 -7.01 2.16 1.22
CA GLU A 100 -7.28 1.25 2.33
C GLU A 100 -8.76 0.82 2.37
N SER A 101 -9.68 1.74 2.06
CA SER A 101 -11.12 1.44 2.00
C SER A 101 -11.43 0.40 0.92
N PHE A 102 -10.87 0.55 -0.27
CA PHE A 102 -11.01 -0.42 -1.35
C PHE A 102 -10.37 -1.76 -0.96
N THR A 103 -9.18 -1.74 -0.37
CA THR A 103 -8.54 -2.97 0.11
C THR A 103 -9.43 -3.71 1.11
N ASN A 104 -9.97 -3.01 2.12
CA ASN A 104 -10.86 -3.60 3.12
C ASN A 104 -12.15 -4.14 2.50
N GLU A 105 -12.68 -3.47 1.48
CA GLU A 105 -13.85 -3.94 0.73
C GLU A 105 -13.53 -5.27 0.02
N ILE A 106 -12.45 -5.32 -0.75
CA ILE A 106 -12.01 -6.52 -1.47
C ILE A 106 -11.74 -7.68 -0.51
N THR A 107 -11.08 -7.42 0.61
CA THR A 107 -10.70 -8.49 1.55
C THR A 107 -11.89 -8.99 2.38
N SER A 108 -12.87 -8.13 2.68
CA SER A 108 -14.09 -8.55 3.40
C SER A 108 -15.19 -9.10 2.49
N ARG A 109 -15.15 -8.83 1.18
CA ARG A 109 -16.15 -9.26 0.20
C ARG A 109 -16.36 -10.77 0.24
N GLU A 110 -17.64 -11.17 0.30
CA GLU A 110 -18.07 -12.56 0.47
C GLU A 110 -17.44 -13.27 1.69
N GLY A 111 -17.18 -12.54 2.78
CA GLY A 111 -16.49 -13.08 3.96
C GLY A 111 -15.05 -13.51 3.65
N GLY A 112 -14.37 -12.80 2.76
CA GLY A 112 -13.00 -13.05 2.34
C GLY A 112 -12.80 -14.21 1.36
N ARG A 113 -13.88 -14.82 0.86
CA ARG A 113 -13.75 -15.82 -0.22
C ARG A 113 -13.36 -15.18 -1.55
N TYR A 114 -13.79 -13.94 -1.81
CA TYR A 114 -13.46 -13.24 -3.05
C TYR A 114 -11.95 -13.00 -3.17
N VAL A 115 -11.32 -12.38 -2.17
CA VAL A 115 -9.88 -12.09 -2.20
C VAL A 115 -9.02 -13.36 -2.28
N LYS A 116 -9.45 -14.47 -1.67
CA LYS A 116 -8.75 -15.76 -1.79
C LYS A 116 -8.71 -16.25 -3.23
N ARG A 117 -9.86 -16.31 -3.91
CA ARG A 117 -9.92 -16.70 -5.32
C ARG A 117 -9.15 -15.73 -6.22
N LEU A 118 -9.21 -14.44 -5.90
CA LEU A 118 -8.47 -13.42 -6.63
C LEU A 118 -6.95 -13.61 -6.48
N GLN A 119 -6.46 -13.90 -5.27
CA GLN A 119 -5.05 -14.22 -5.00
C GLN A 119 -4.63 -15.48 -5.76
N ASP A 120 -5.44 -16.55 -5.74
CA ASP A 120 -5.13 -17.81 -6.44
C ASP A 120 -4.96 -17.62 -7.96
N VAL A 121 -5.71 -16.67 -8.54
CA VAL A 121 -5.57 -16.29 -9.96
C VAL A 121 -4.33 -15.42 -10.17
N PHE A 122 -4.13 -14.43 -9.31
CA PHE A 122 -3.00 -13.50 -9.38
C PHE A 122 -1.65 -14.20 -9.21
N ASP A 123 -1.55 -15.17 -8.30
CA ASP A 123 -0.32 -15.90 -7.98
C ASP A 123 0.24 -16.75 -9.13
N LYS A 124 -0.54 -17.00 -10.19
CA LYS A 124 -0.08 -17.78 -11.34
C LYS A 124 1.01 -17.05 -12.11
N ASP A 125 0.78 -15.78 -12.41
CA ASP A 125 1.60 -14.99 -13.33
C ASP A 125 1.91 -13.57 -12.81
N PHE A 126 1.38 -13.20 -11.63
CA PHE A 126 1.41 -11.84 -11.08
C PHE A 126 0.88 -10.78 -12.05
N ASP A 127 -0.08 -11.15 -12.90
CA ASP A 127 -0.71 -10.25 -13.86
C ASP A 127 -1.66 -9.29 -13.16
N ARG A 128 -1.21 -8.04 -13.01
CA ARG A 128 -1.95 -6.95 -12.37
C ARG A 128 -3.19 -6.54 -13.15
N SER A 129 -3.30 -6.88 -14.45
CA SER A 129 -4.49 -6.57 -15.24
C SER A 129 -5.72 -7.40 -14.83
N LEU A 130 -5.50 -8.51 -14.12
CA LEU A 130 -6.54 -9.36 -13.54
C LEU A 130 -7.09 -8.81 -12.22
N LEU A 131 -6.43 -7.80 -11.65
CA LEU A 131 -6.82 -7.22 -10.38
C LEU A 131 -7.92 -6.15 -10.58
N PRO A 132 -8.85 -6.03 -9.63
CA PRO A 132 -9.89 -5.02 -9.71
C PRO A 132 -9.28 -3.62 -9.61
N VAL A 133 -9.89 -2.67 -10.31
CA VAL A 133 -9.44 -1.28 -10.35
C VAL A 133 -10.09 -0.50 -9.21
N ASP A 134 -9.26 0.16 -8.40
CA ASP A 134 -9.75 1.15 -7.44
C ASP A 134 -9.93 2.50 -8.13
N GLU A 135 -11.19 2.83 -8.43
CA GLU A 135 -11.55 4.10 -9.08
C GLU A 135 -11.16 5.34 -8.26
N SER A 136 -11.02 5.22 -6.94
CA SER A 136 -10.65 6.36 -6.08
C SER A 136 -9.18 6.77 -6.22
N THR A 137 -8.31 5.83 -6.56
CA THR A 137 -6.86 6.04 -6.68
C THR A 137 -6.34 5.85 -8.11
N ARG A 138 -7.20 5.42 -9.05
CA ARG A 138 -6.86 5.14 -10.46
C ARG A 138 -6.04 6.22 -11.15
N THR A 139 -6.27 7.49 -10.82
CA THR A 139 -5.59 8.63 -11.43
C THR A 139 -4.97 9.52 -10.36
N ILE A 140 -3.99 10.33 -10.75
CA ILE A 140 -3.37 11.28 -9.83
C ILE A 140 -4.39 12.28 -9.26
N ASN A 141 -5.37 12.69 -10.07
CA ASN A 141 -6.48 13.54 -9.61
C ASN A 141 -7.36 12.81 -8.59
N GLY A 142 -7.56 11.50 -8.75
CA GLY A 142 -8.25 10.65 -7.78
C GLY A 142 -7.50 10.60 -6.45
N VAL A 143 -6.19 10.33 -6.49
CA VAL A 143 -5.31 10.36 -5.30
C VAL A 143 -5.39 11.72 -4.61
N TYR A 144 -5.28 12.82 -5.37
CA TYR A 144 -5.37 14.17 -4.80
C TYR A 144 -6.74 14.45 -4.17
N THR A 145 -7.83 14.11 -4.85
CA THR A 145 -9.18 14.40 -4.37
C THR A 145 -9.54 13.57 -3.14
N ASN A 146 -9.20 12.28 -3.14
CA ASN A 146 -9.68 11.32 -2.17
C ASN A 146 -8.76 11.17 -0.96
N LEU A 147 -7.44 11.36 -1.12
CA LEU A 147 -6.45 11.15 -0.06
C LEU A 147 -5.76 12.44 0.39
N TRP A 148 -5.56 13.40 -0.50
CA TRP A 148 -4.82 14.63 -0.20
C TRP A 148 -5.70 15.82 0.21
N CYS A 149 -6.90 15.95 -0.35
CA CYS A 149 -7.72 17.16 -0.23
C CYS A 149 -7.76 17.66 1.24
N PRO A 150 -7.39 18.93 1.53
CA PRO A 150 -7.26 19.42 2.91
C PRO A 150 -8.51 19.25 3.78
N ALA A 151 -9.70 19.18 3.18
CA ALA A 151 -10.95 18.85 3.88
C ALA A 151 -10.97 17.41 4.43
N ASN A 152 -10.36 16.46 3.72
CA ASN A 152 -10.24 15.05 4.13
C ASN A 152 -9.06 14.81 5.08
N VAL A 153 -8.01 15.66 5.00
CA VAL A 153 -6.83 15.63 5.89
C VAL A 153 -7.14 16.19 7.28
N ARG A 154 -7.99 17.23 7.41
CA ARG A 154 -8.43 17.73 8.74
C ARG A 154 -9.09 16.66 9.59
N GLY A 155 -9.95 15.83 8.99
CA GLY A 155 -10.58 14.70 9.69
C GLY A 155 -9.60 13.60 10.10
N TRP A 156 -8.39 13.54 9.52
CA TRP A 156 -7.32 12.61 9.92
C TRP A 156 -6.55 13.12 11.15
N VAL A 157 -6.21 14.40 11.18
CA VAL A 157 -5.57 15.05 12.34
C VAL A 157 -6.46 14.94 13.58
N GLU A 158 -7.75 15.25 13.43
CA GLU A 158 -8.72 15.19 14.54
C GLU A 158 -8.91 13.76 15.10
N ARG A 159 -8.85 12.71 14.26
CA ARG A 159 -8.98 11.31 14.72
C ARG A 159 -7.73 10.75 15.39
N ALA A 160 -6.55 11.17 14.94
CA ALA A 160 -5.27 10.80 15.56
C ALA A 160 -5.10 11.44 16.95
N GLU A 161 -5.62 12.65 17.15
CA GLU A 161 -5.62 13.34 18.44
C GLU A 161 -6.61 12.71 19.45
N LEU A 162 -7.74 12.15 18.97
CA LEU A 162 -8.73 11.49 19.82
C LEU A 162 -8.37 10.05 20.22
N SER A 163 -7.47 9.40 19.49
CA SER A 163 -7.01 8.03 19.80
C SER A 163 -5.83 8.01 20.80
N ASN A 164 -5.33 9.19 21.18
CA ASN A 164 -4.25 9.41 22.16
C ASN A 164 -4.76 10.02 23.49
N GLN A 165 -6.08 9.99 23.73
CA GLN A 165 -6.72 10.34 25.01
C GLN A 165 -7.42 9.10 25.59
#